data_AF-A0A535KDI4-F1
#
_entry.id   AF-A0A535KDI4-F1
#
_cell.length_a   1.000
_cell.length_b   1.000
_cell.length_c   1.000
_cell.angle_alpha   90.00
_cell.angle_beta   90.00
_cell.angle_gamma   90.00
#
_symmetry.space_group_name_H-M   'P 1'
#
loop_
_entity.id
_entity.type
_entity.pdbx_description
1 polymer ?
#
loop_
_entity_poly.entity_id
_entity_poly.type
_entity_poly.pdbx_seq_one_letter_code
_entity_poly.pdbx_strand_id
1 'polypeptide(L)'
;MIKPLRYRKRPHLSGLCEFDVARIIIRVPEPFRPFEELVYVNARRKPGAAMKFAWLSEKVRFRTRRDVLRFVYLHEWLHWYLREMRGRRAGAETACDRFALRNFRRRQVTVDDALEALQGTRMQSLPEMLRFAA
;
A
#
# COMPACT_ATOMS: atom_id res chain seq x y z
N MET A 1 16.28 -22.82 -7.50
CA MET A 1 15.17 -23.77 -7.71
C MET A 1 13.88 -23.10 -7.25
N ILE A 2 12.99 -22.74 -8.19
CA ILE A 2 11.73 -22.04 -7.88
C ILE A 2 10.72 -23.07 -7.38
N LYS A 3 10.29 -22.96 -6.12
CA LYS A 3 9.25 -23.83 -5.57
C LYS A 3 7.91 -23.52 -6.25
N PRO A 4 7.11 -24.54 -6.62
CA PRO A 4 5.78 -24.31 -7.18
C PRO A 4 4.91 -23.54 -6.19
N LEU A 5 4.11 -22.62 -6.74
CA LEU A 5 3.24 -21.70 -6.01
C LEU A 5 2.17 -22.50 -5.24
N ARG A 6 2.50 -22.94 -4.02
CA ARG A 6 1.53 -23.53 -3.08
C ARG A 6 0.38 -22.55 -2.89
N TYR A 7 -0.84 -23.03 -3.07
CA TYR A 7 -2.09 -22.33 -2.73
C TYR A 7 -1.93 -21.60 -1.39
N ARG A 8 -1.65 -20.30 -1.44
CA ARG A 8 -1.75 -19.42 -0.27
C ARG A 8 -3.24 -19.22 -0.02
N LYS A 9 -3.68 -19.39 1.22
CA LYS A 9 -5.09 -19.51 1.61
C LYS A 9 -5.96 -18.27 1.31
N ARG A 10 -5.41 -17.19 0.76
CA ARG A 10 -6.12 -15.98 0.29
C ARG A 10 -5.46 -15.43 -0.98
N PRO A 11 -6.20 -14.77 -1.88
CA PRO A 11 -5.58 -13.97 -2.94
C PRO A 11 -4.73 -12.88 -2.27
N HIS A 12 -3.41 -12.98 -2.39
CA HIS A 12 -2.53 -11.92 -1.91
C HIS A 12 -2.30 -10.94 -3.05
N LEU A 13 -2.59 -9.67 -2.79
CA LEU A 13 -2.05 -8.59 -3.62
C LEU A 13 -0.53 -8.75 -3.66
N SER A 14 0.03 -8.85 -4.86
CA SER A 14 1.47 -9.04 -5.05
C SER A 14 1.90 -8.29 -6.28
N GLY A 15 2.83 -7.36 -6.08
CA GLY A 15 3.62 -6.73 -7.11
C GLY A 15 5.11 -6.96 -6.87
N LEU A 16 5.91 -6.54 -7.85
CA LEU A 16 7.36 -6.44 -7.72
C LEU A 16 7.86 -5.35 -8.67
N CYS A 17 8.67 -4.43 -8.13
CA CYS A 17 9.53 -3.56 -8.93
C CYS A 17 10.89 -4.21 -9.19
N GLU A 18 11.15 -4.58 -10.44
CA GLU A 18 12.49 -4.92 -10.93
C GLU A 18 13.15 -3.64 -11.46
N PHE A 19 13.78 -2.89 -10.56
CA PHE A 19 14.32 -1.57 -10.85
C PHE A 19 15.45 -1.59 -11.88
N ASP A 20 16.31 -2.61 -11.85
CA ASP A 20 17.48 -2.72 -12.74
C ASP A 20 17.08 -2.84 -14.23
N VAL A 21 15.85 -3.29 -14.49
CA VAL A 21 15.27 -3.43 -15.83
C VAL A 21 14.02 -2.56 -16.04
N ALA A 22 13.79 -1.59 -15.15
CA ALA A 22 12.66 -0.66 -15.17
C ALA A 22 11.30 -1.36 -15.39
N ARG A 23 11.03 -2.45 -14.66
CA ARG A 23 9.82 -3.26 -14.83
C ARG A 23 9.01 -3.35 -13.54
N ILE A 24 7.69 -3.25 -13.70
CA ILE A 24 6.72 -3.56 -12.63
C ILE A 24 5.96 -4.82 -13.03
N ILE A 25 6.03 -5.84 -12.19
CA ILE A 25 5.32 -7.12 -12.35
C ILE A 25 4.12 -7.11 -11.41
N ILE A 26 2.93 -7.43 -11.93
CA ILE A 26 1.69 -7.45 -11.15
C ILE A 26 1.09 -8.85 -11.21
N ARG A 27 0.70 -9.37 -10.05
CA ARG A 27 -0.04 -10.63 -9.94
C ARG A 27 -1.52 -10.35 -9.70
N VAL A 28 -2.37 -10.87 -10.58
CA VAL A 28 -3.83 -10.86 -10.42
C VAL A 28 -4.29 -12.29 -10.12
N PRO A 29 -5.19 -12.51 -9.14
CA PRO A 29 -5.73 -13.84 -8.84
C PRO A 29 -6.46 -14.46 -10.05
N GLU A 30 -6.23 -15.75 -10.28
CA GLU A 30 -6.94 -16.56 -11.28
C GLU A 30 -7.39 -17.90 -10.66
N PRO A 31 -8.68 -18.28 -10.74
CA PRO A 31 -9.78 -17.49 -11.28
C PRO A 31 -10.06 -16.24 -10.44
N PHE A 32 -10.40 -15.14 -11.09
CA PHE A 32 -10.76 -13.92 -10.36
C PHE A 32 -12.16 -14.06 -9.76
N ARG A 33 -12.26 -13.88 -8.44
CA ARG A 33 -13.52 -13.70 -7.71
C ARG A 33 -13.42 -12.45 -6.86
N PRO A 34 -14.46 -11.62 -6.74
CA PRO A 34 -14.42 -10.46 -5.85
C PRO A 34 -14.04 -10.85 -4.43
N PHE A 35 -13.17 -10.07 -3.80
CA PHE A 35 -12.68 -10.34 -2.44
C PHE A 35 -12.43 -9.03 -1.68
N GLU A 36 -12.21 -9.16 -0.38
CA GLU A 36 -11.88 -8.04 0.50
C GLU A 36 -10.48 -8.25 1.09
N GLU A 37 -9.75 -7.16 1.27
CA GLU A 37 -8.40 -7.13 1.84
C GLU A 37 -8.32 -6.03 2.90
N LEU A 38 -7.48 -6.22 3.92
CA LEU A 38 -7.14 -5.17 4.87
C LEU A 38 -5.89 -4.44 4.38
N VAL A 39 -6.00 -3.13 4.15
CA VAL A 39 -4.90 -2.28 3.70
C VAL A 39 -4.48 -1.37 4.84
N TYR A 40 -3.19 -1.36 5.18
CA TYR A 40 -2.65 -0.59 6.30
C TYR A 40 -2.23 0.81 5.83
N VAL A 41 -3.08 1.80 6.13
CA VAL A 41 -2.93 3.17 5.61
C VAL A 41 -2.15 4.09 6.54
N ASN A 42 -1.99 3.71 7.80
CA ASN A 42 -1.18 4.49 8.75
C ASN A 42 -0.62 3.62 9.88
N ALA A 43 0.48 4.06 10.46
CA ALA A 43 1.06 3.47 11.66
C ALA A 43 1.59 4.58 12.55
N ARG A 44 1.18 4.59 13.82
CA ARG A 44 1.75 5.49 14.83
C ARG A 44 2.49 4.68 15.87
N ARG A 45 3.75 5.04 16.13
CA ARG A 45 4.51 4.44 17.23
C ARG A 45 3.81 4.76 18.56
N LYS A 46 3.56 3.74 19.36
CA LYS A 46 3.03 3.91 20.73
C LYS A 46 4.14 4.44 21.63
N PRO A 47 3.83 5.32 22.59
CA PRO A 47 4.79 5.76 23.59
C PRO A 47 5.29 4.56 24.42
N GLY A 48 6.57 4.57 24.79
CA GLY A 48 7.21 3.53 25.60
C GLY A 48 8.54 3.02 25.05
N ALA A 49 9.27 2.26 25.89
CA ALA A 49 10.57 1.69 25.56
C ALA A 49 10.51 0.61 24.47
N ALA A 50 9.40 -0.14 24.41
CA ALA A 50 9.19 -1.16 23.40
C ALA A 50 8.79 -0.55 22.04
N MET A 51 9.32 -1.10 20.94
CA MET A 51 8.96 -0.70 19.58
C MET A 51 7.59 -1.26 19.19
N LYS A 52 6.51 -0.62 19.67
CA LYS A 52 5.12 -0.98 19.38
C LYS A 52 4.45 0.05 18.48
N PHE A 53 3.57 -0.39 17.61
CA PHE A 53 2.80 0.47 16.69
C PHE A 53 1.29 0.26 16.85
N ALA A 54 0.53 1.34 16.74
CA ALA A 54 -0.90 1.32 16.49
C ALA A 54 -1.12 1.48 14.98
N TRP A 55 -1.71 0.46 14.36
CA TRP A 55 -1.95 0.43 12.92
C TRP A 55 -3.38 0.89 12.62
N LEU A 56 -3.53 1.72 11.61
CA LEU A 56 -4.81 2.07 11.01
C LEU A 56 -4.95 1.29 9.71
N SER A 57 -6.02 0.50 9.59
CA SER A 57 -6.31 -0.29 8.40
C SER A 57 -7.70 0.01 7.86
N GLU A 58 -7.85 -0.05 6.54
CA GLU A 58 -9.13 0.04 5.85
C GLU A 58 -9.44 -1.28 5.16
N LYS A 59 -10.70 -1.72 5.21
CA LYS A 59 -11.16 -2.90 4.47
C LYS A 59 -11.56 -2.47 3.06
N VAL A 60 -10.81 -2.92 2.07
CA VAL A 60 -11.09 -2.62 0.65
C VAL A 60 -11.69 -3.83 -0.04
N ARG A 61 -12.71 -3.61 -0.86
CA ARG A 61 -13.32 -4.65 -1.70
C ARG A 61 -12.86 -4.51 -3.15
N PHE A 62 -12.19 -5.53 -3.69
CA PHE A 62 -11.81 -5.61 -5.10
C PHE A 62 -12.93 -6.30 -5.88
N ARG A 63 -13.56 -5.57 -6.80
CA ARG A 63 -14.71 -6.09 -7.58
C ARG A 63 -14.31 -6.66 -8.93
N THR A 64 -13.19 -6.23 -9.46
CA THR A 64 -12.73 -6.58 -10.82
C THR A 64 -11.23 -6.85 -10.85
N ARG A 65 -10.76 -7.57 -11.87
CA ARG A 65 -9.31 -7.71 -12.15
C ARG A 65 -8.63 -6.35 -12.29
N ARG A 66 -9.35 -5.36 -12.87
CA ARG A 66 -8.88 -3.99 -13.04
C ARG A 66 -8.63 -3.29 -11.70
N ASP A 67 -9.48 -3.53 -10.69
CA ASP A 67 -9.28 -2.96 -9.35
C ASP A 67 -7.93 -3.42 -8.78
N VAL A 68 -7.66 -4.74 -8.84
CA VAL A 68 -6.39 -5.33 -8.35
C VAL A 68 -5.21 -4.80 -9.15
N LEU A 69 -5.31 -4.83 -10.48
CA LEU A 69 -4.24 -4.35 -11.36
C LEU A 69 -3.88 -2.90 -11.05
N ARG A 70 -4.88 -2.02 -10.95
CA ARG A 70 -4.64 -0.60 -10.65
C ARG A 70 -4.10 -0.38 -9.26
N PHE A 71 -4.61 -1.10 -8.26
CA PHE A 71 -4.13 -0.97 -6.89
C PHE A 71 -2.66 -1.38 -6.78
N VAL A 72 -2.32 -2.58 -7.25
CA VAL A 72 -0.94 -3.09 -7.19
C VAL A 72 -0.03 -2.23 -8.06
N TYR A 73 -0.46 -1.83 -9.26
CA TYR A 73 0.32 -0.93 -10.10
C TYR A 73 0.67 0.38 -9.39
N LEU A 74 -0.32 1.05 -8.77
CA LEU A 74 -0.08 2.32 -8.09
C LEU A 74 0.84 2.16 -6.87
N HIS A 75 0.68 1.07 -6.11
CA HIS A 75 1.56 0.74 -4.99
C HIS A 75 3.01 0.62 -5.46
N GLU A 76 3.26 -0.23 -6.46
CA GLU A 76 4.59 -0.46 -7.02
C GLU A 76 5.15 0.79 -7.72
N TRP A 77 4.31 1.54 -8.44
CA TRP A 77 4.73 2.78 -9.08
C TRP A 77 5.24 3.81 -8.06
N LEU A 78 4.65 3.88 -6.86
CA LEU A 78 5.17 4.78 -5.83
C LEU A 78 6.54 4.32 -5.30
N HIS A 79 6.75 3.01 -5.15
CA HIS A 79 8.07 2.45 -4.84
C HIS A 79 9.12 2.83 -5.90
N TRP A 80 8.76 2.68 -7.17
CA TRP A 80 9.56 3.14 -8.31
C TRP A 80 9.86 4.64 -8.24
N TYR A 81 8.83 5.47 -8.07
CA TYR A 81 8.97 6.93 -7.97
C TYR A 81 9.89 7.36 -6.82
N LEU A 82 9.78 6.72 -5.66
CA LEU A 82 10.62 7.03 -4.50
C LEU A 82 12.09 6.71 -4.73
N ARG A 83 12.38 5.56 -5.36
CA ARG A 83 13.76 5.16 -5.65
C ARG A 83 14.35 6.00 -6.77
N GLU A 84 13.71 6.01 -7.94
CA GLU A 84 14.29 6.56 -9.17
C GLU A 84 14.22 8.09 -9.22
N MET A 85 13.11 8.70 -8.77
CA MET A 85 12.91 10.14 -8.89
C MET A 85 13.33 10.92 -7.64
N ARG A 86 13.38 10.26 -6.47
CA ARG A 86 13.66 10.93 -5.19
C ARG A 86 14.94 10.44 -4.52
N GLY A 87 15.61 9.41 -5.04
CA GLY A 87 16.81 8.82 -4.44
C GLY A 87 16.58 8.26 -3.03
N ARG A 88 15.32 7.99 -2.66
CA ARG A 88 14.94 7.50 -1.33
C ARG A 88 14.84 5.97 -1.35
N ARG A 89 15.00 5.34 -0.19
CA ARG A 89 14.71 3.91 -0.06
C ARG A 89 13.22 3.68 -0.40
N ALA A 90 12.94 2.65 -1.21
CA ALA A 90 11.60 2.17 -1.56
C ALA A 90 10.88 1.48 -0.37
N GLY A 91 11.05 1.99 0.85
CA GLY A 91 10.58 1.35 2.08
C GLY A 91 9.34 2.00 2.69
N ALA A 92 8.60 2.80 1.92
CA ALA A 92 7.45 3.55 2.43
C ALA A 92 6.12 2.80 2.20
N GLU A 93 6.07 1.51 2.56
CA GLU A 93 4.92 0.60 2.31
C GLU A 93 3.57 1.22 2.69
N THR A 94 3.48 1.82 3.88
CA THR A 94 2.25 2.46 4.35
C THR A 94 1.84 3.67 3.51
N ALA A 95 2.79 4.41 2.93
CA ALA A 95 2.49 5.49 1.99
C ALA A 95 2.08 4.94 0.61
N CYS A 96 2.70 3.85 0.15
CA CYS A 96 2.33 3.15 -1.09
C CYS A 96 0.92 2.58 -1.01
N ASP A 97 0.58 1.93 0.11
CA ASP A 97 -0.77 1.43 0.40
C ASP A 97 -1.81 2.54 0.42
N ARG A 98 -1.50 3.65 1.10
CA ARG A 98 -2.38 4.83 1.15
C ARG A 98 -2.59 5.45 -0.23
N PHE A 99 -1.52 5.60 -1.01
CA PHE A 99 -1.57 6.11 -2.37
C PHE A 99 -2.43 5.21 -3.27
N ALA A 100 -2.18 3.90 -3.25
CA ALA A 100 -2.95 2.94 -4.02
C ALA A 100 -4.43 2.95 -3.63
N LEU A 101 -4.73 2.91 -2.32
CA LEU A 101 -6.09 2.86 -1.81
C LEU A 101 -6.93 4.08 -2.23
N ARG A 102 -6.35 5.29 -2.15
CA ARG A 102 -7.05 6.52 -2.52
C ARG A 102 -7.31 6.63 -4.02
N ASN A 103 -6.48 5.98 -4.85
CA ASN A 103 -6.38 6.32 -6.27
C ASN A 103 -6.76 5.19 -7.25
N PHE A 104 -6.81 3.92 -6.83
CA PHE A 104 -6.98 2.80 -7.77
C PHE A 104 -8.28 2.85 -8.58
N ARG A 105 -9.31 3.55 -8.11
CA ARG A 105 -10.59 3.73 -8.84
C ARG A 105 -10.68 5.04 -9.63
N ARG A 106 -9.77 5.99 -9.40
CA ARG A 106 -9.78 7.28 -10.11
C ARG A 106 -9.38 7.07 -11.56
N ARG A 107 -9.92 7.89 -12.46
CA ARG A 107 -9.58 7.82 -13.90
C ARG A 107 -8.16 8.35 -14.16
N GLN A 108 -7.80 9.42 -13.49
CA GLN A 108 -6.50 10.08 -13.57
C GLN A 108 -5.88 10.14 -12.18
N VAL A 109 -4.56 9.91 -12.13
CA VAL A 109 -3.72 9.95 -10.94
C VAL A 109 -2.47 10.72 -11.32
N THR A 110 -2.06 11.68 -10.50
CA THR A 110 -0.93 12.57 -10.78
C THR A 110 0.18 12.42 -9.74
N VAL A 111 1.29 13.12 -9.96
CA VAL A 111 2.38 13.19 -8.98
C VAL A 111 1.93 13.89 -7.68
N ASP A 112 0.96 14.80 -7.74
CA ASP A 112 0.45 15.48 -6.55
C ASP A 112 -0.25 14.50 -5.60
N ASP A 113 -0.98 13.53 -6.14
CA ASP A 113 -1.59 12.45 -5.34
C ASP A 113 -0.52 11.63 -4.59
N ALA A 114 0.65 11.45 -5.21
CA ALA A 114 1.79 10.77 -4.60
C ALA A 114 2.43 11.62 -3.49
N LEU A 115 2.61 12.92 -3.73
CA LEU A 115 3.13 13.85 -2.73
C LEU A 115 2.19 13.94 -1.50
N GLU A 116 0.88 13.99 -1.72
CA GLU A 116 -0.12 13.97 -0.65
C GLU A 116 -0.02 12.68 0.18
N ALA A 117 0.08 11.52 -0.49
CA ALA A 117 0.22 10.24 0.18
C ALA A 117 1.50 10.17 1.02
N LEU A 118 2.61 10.79 0.57
CA LEU A 118 3.86 10.87 1.31
C LEU A 118 3.81 11.84 2.49
N GLN A 119 3.00 12.90 2.42
CA GLN A 119 2.83 13.86 3.51
C GLN A 119 2.11 13.26 4.74
N GLY A 120 1.30 12.20 4.53
CA GLY A 120 0.40 11.58 5.50
C GLY A 120 1.03 10.90 6.74
N THR A 121 2.12 11.43 7.27
CA THR A 121 2.73 11.09 8.58
C THR A 121 3.31 12.30 9.32
N ARG A 122 3.33 13.52 8.74
CA ARG A 122 4.01 14.66 9.39
C ARG A 122 3.18 15.42 10.45
N MET A 123 1.86 15.25 10.50
CA MET A 123 1.00 16.08 11.37
C MET A 123 -0.42 15.48 11.48
N GLN A 124 -0.69 14.53 12.37
CA GLN A 124 -2.06 14.27 12.83
C GLN A 124 -2.06 13.95 14.32
N SER A 125 -2.42 14.97 15.12
CA SER A 125 -2.91 14.81 16.48
C SER A 125 -4.20 13.97 16.46
N LEU A 126 -4.40 13.13 17.48
CA LEU A 126 -5.66 12.39 17.66
C LEU A 126 -6.82 13.39 17.80
N PRO A 127 -8.02 13.07 17.28
CA PRO A 127 -9.25 13.66 17.82
C PRO A 127 -9.26 13.43 19.33
N GLU A 128 -9.61 14.45 20.12
CA GLU A 128 -9.57 14.42 21.60
C GLU A 128 -10.25 13.19 22.22
N MET A 129 -11.27 12.64 21.56
CA MET A 129 -12.00 11.46 21.99
C MET A 129 -11.15 10.18 22.17
N LEU A 130 -9.96 10.09 21.58
CA LEU A 130 -9.06 8.93 21.71
C LEU A 130 -7.95 9.15 22.76
N ARG A 131 -8.00 10.23 23.55
CA ARG A 131 -7.01 10.51 24.61
C ARG A 131 -7.27 9.79 25.93
N PHE A 132 -8.38 9.08 26.10
CA PHE A 132 -8.69 8.37 27.34
C PHE A 132 -8.66 6.85 27.15
N ALA A 133 -7.50 6.27 27.45
CA ALA A 133 -7.32 4.95 28.05
C ALA A 133 -5.84 4.81 28.38
N ALA A 134 -5.47 5.25 29.59
CA ALA A 134 -4.18 4.97 30.20
C ALA A 134 -4.14 3.51 30.69
#